data_AF-A0A164BFP8-F1
#
_entry.id   AF-A0A164BFP8-F1
#
_cell.length_a   1.000
_cell.length_b   1.000
_cell.length_c   1.000
_cell.angle_alpha   90.00
_cell.angle_beta   90.00
_cell.angle_gamma   90.00
#
_symmetry.space_group_name_H-M   'P 1'
#
loop_
_entity.id
_entity.type
_entity.pdbx_description
1 polymer ?
#
loop_
_entity_poly.entity_id
_entity_poly.type
_entity_poly.pdbx_seq_one_letter_code
_entity_poly.pdbx_strand_id
1 'polypeptide(L)'
;MATPEDLDGVLANLKARVAAVEKSQADYRSMVEAIKAFGETQQPLADVLRGYASEMRATADDSNQRIRSLETSLAEIKNLLIQALER
;
A
#
# COMPACT_ATOMS: atom_id res chain seq x y z
N MET A 1 25.57 58.86 0.27
CA MET A 1 24.63 58.44 1.34
C MET A 1 23.40 57.91 0.64
N ALA A 2 22.86 56.76 1.07
CA ALA A 2 21.58 56.28 0.56
C ALA A 2 20.49 57.29 0.92
N THR A 3 19.61 57.60 -0.02
CA THR A 3 18.49 58.50 0.24
C THR A 3 17.39 57.76 1.01
N PRO A 4 16.48 58.46 1.68
CA PRO A 4 15.29 57.85 2.27
C PRO A 4 14.48 57.00 1.26
N GLU A 5 14.43 57.43 -0.01
CA GLU A 5 13.75 56.71 -1.09
C GLU A 5 14.45 55.39 -1.44
N ASP A 6 15.78 55.35 -1.41
CA ASP A 6 16.55 54.10 -1.58
C ASP A 6 16.22 53.09 -0.47
N LEU A 7 16.10 53.58 0.78
CA LEU A 7 15.77 52.76 1.94
C LEU A 7 14.32 52.24 1.87
N ASP A 8 13.38 53.06 1.42
CA ASP A 8 11.98 52.66 1.21
C ASP A 8 11.85 51.59 0.12
N GLY A 9 12.61 51.72 -0.97
CA GLY A 9 12.68 50.72 -2.03
C GLY A 9 13.23 49.37 -1.52
N VAL A 10 14.30 49.40 -0.72
CA VAL A 10 14.88 48.20 -0.09
C VAL A 10 13.88 47.56 0.89
N LEU A 11 13.18 48.37 1.69
CA LEU A 11 12.18 47.87 2.64
C LEU A 11 10.99 47.22 1.91
N ALA A 12 10.52 47.81 0.82
CA ALA A 12 9.45 47.24 0.00
C ALA A 12 9.89 45.89 -0.63
N ASN A 13 11.12 45.81 -1.14
CA ASN A 13 11.67 44.56 -1.66
C ASN A 13 11.76 43.48 -0.58
N LEU A 14 12.26 43.84 0.61
CA LEU A 14 12.39 42.90 1.72
C LEU A 14 11.02 42.37 2.17
N LYS A 15 10.01 43.24 2.28
CA LYS A 15 8.63 42.84 2.61
C LYS A 15 8.06 41.86 1.59
N ALA A 16 8.24 42.11 0.30
CA ALA A 16 7.79 41.21 -0.76
C ALA A 16 8.47 39.83 -0.67
N ARG A 17 9.78 39.81 -0.39
CA ARG A 17 10.54 38.56 -0.22
C ARG A 17 10.12 37.78 1.03
N VAL A 18 9.88 38.48 2.14
CA VAL A 18 9.36 37.85 3.38
C VAL A 18 8.00 37.22 3.12
N ALA A 19 7.07 37.94 2.49
CA ALA A 19 5.75 37.41 2.15
C ALA A 19 5.84 36.18 1.24
N ALA A 20 6.77 36.18 0.26
CA ALA A 20 6.99 35.03 -0.61
C ALA A 20 7.55 33.81 0.16
N VAL A 21 8.47 34.02 1.09
CA VAL A 21 9.03 32.96 1.94
C VAL A 21 7.98 32.41 2.90
N GLU A 22 7.18 33.26 3.53
CA GLU A 22 6.08 32.85 4.42
C GLU A 22 5.07 31.98 3.68
N LYS A 23 4.69 32.37 2.46
CA LYS A 23 3.83 31.56 1.59
C LYS A 23 4.45 30.20 1.29
N SER A 24 5.71 30.19 0.84
CA SER A 24 6.42 28.93 0.56
C SER A 24 6.51 28.03 1.80
N GLN A 25 6.70 28.61 2.99
CA GLN A 25 6.75 27.86 4.23
C GLN A 25 5.40 27.22 4.58
N ALA A 26 4.29 27.91 4.30
CA ALA A 26 2.94 27.36 4.43
C ALA A 26 2.73 26.18 3.47
N ASP A 27 3.14 26.33 2.21
CA ASP A 27 3.04 25.27 1.20
C ASP A 27 3.86 24.03 1.61
N TYR A 28 5.07 24.22 2.14
CA TYR A 28 5.88 23.12 2.66
C TYR A 28 5.25 22.40 3.83
N ARG A 29 4.62 23.12 4.78
CA ARG A 29 3.90 22.49 5.89
C ARG A 29 2.74 21.63 5.38
N SER A 30 1.96 22.16 4.44
CA SER A 30 0.87 21.39 3.81
C SER A 30 1.40 20.14 3.10
N MET A 31 2.53 20.22 2.39
CA MET A 31 3.14 19.07 1.74
C MET A 31 3.63 18.02 2.76
N VAL A 32 4.22 18.44 3.87
CA VAL A 32 4.65 17.52 4.94
C VAL A 32 3.45 16.81 5.57
N GLU A 33 2.34 17.51 5.79
CA GLU A 33 1.10 16.91 6.29
C GLU A 33 0.54 15.89 5.30
N ALA A 34 0.54 16.19 4.00
CA ALA A 34 0.13 15.26 2.96
C ALA A 34 1.02 14.00 2.91
N ILE A 35 2.34 14.16 3.03
CA ILE A 35 3.29 13.02 3.08
C ILE A 35 3.05 12.16 4.32
N LYS A 36 2.81 12.78 5.48
CA LYS A 36 2.48 12.04 6.71
C LYS A 36 1.19 11.24 6.55
N ALA A 37 0.12 11.89 6.08
CA ALA A 37 -1.15 11.22 5.81
C ALA A 37 -1.00 10.07 4.81
N PHE A 38 -0.19 10.25 3.77
CA PHE A 38 0.13 9.17 2.83
C PHE A 38 0.93 8.04 3.49
N GLY A 39 1.91 8.34 4.34
CA GLY A 39 2.64 7.33 5.11
C GLY A 39 1.72 6.53 6.05
N GLU A 40 0.75 7.20 6.68
CA GLU A 40 -0.24 6.57 7.55
C GLU A 40 -1.15 5.58 6.81
N THR A 41 -1.40 5.76 5.51
CA THR A 41 -2.20 4.80 4.72
C THR A 41 -1.41 3.58 4.23
N GLN A 42 -0.07 3.62 4.26
CA GLN A 42 0.77 2.51 3.79
C GLN A 42 0.71 1.30 4.71
N GLN A 43 0.66 1.50 6.03
CA GLN A 43 0.61 0.40 6.99
C GLN A 43 -0.69 -0.40 6.88
N PRO A 44 -1.89 0.23 6.88
CA PRO A 44 -3.15 -0.48 6.60
C PRO A 44 -3.14 -1.22 5.26
N LEU A 45 -2.59 -0.62 4.20
CA LEU A 45 -2.47 -1.29 2.90
C LEU A 45 -1.59 -2.54 2.98
N ALA A 46 -0.45 -2.45 3.65
CA ALA A 46 0.45 -3.59 3.85
C ALA A 46 -0.24 -4.72 4.64
N ASP A 47 -1.06 -4.37 5.64
CA ASP A 47 -1.80 -5.35 6.44
C ASP A 47 -2.92 -6.01 5.63
N VAL A 48 -3.65 -5.26 4.79
CA VAL A 48 -4.65 -5.82 3.85
C VAL A 48 -3.99 -6.79 2.88
N LEU A 49 -2.86 -6.40 2.28
CA LEU A 49 -2.13 -7.26 1.33
C LEU A 49 -1.62 -8.54 2.01
N ARG A 50 -1.13 -8.44 3.25
CA ARG A 50 -0.69 -9.61 4.03
C ARG A 50 -1.85 -10.53 4.37
N GLY A 51 -3.01 -9.96 4.73
CA GLY A 51 -4.24 -10.70 4.99
C GLY A 51 -4.67 -11.49 3.74
N TYR A 52 -4.80 -10.80 2.61
CA TYR A 52 -5.20 -11.43 1.34
C TYR A 52 -4.24 -12.54 0.90
N ALA A 53 -2.93 -12.33 1.02
CA ALA A 53 -1.93 -13.36 0.70
C ALA A 53 -2.05 -14.59 1.61
N SER A 54 -2.37 -14.39 2.89
CA SER A 54 -2.56 -15.48 3.86
C SER A 54 -3.82 -16.30 3.56
N GLU A 55 -4.93 -15.64 3.24
CA GLU A 55 -6.19 -16.30 2.85
C GLU A 55 -6.04 -17.08 1.54
N MET A 56 -5.33 -16.52 0.55
CA MET A 56 -5.04 -17.20 -0.70
C MET A 56 -4.23 -18.47 -0.47
N ARG A 57 -3.21 -18.41 0.41
CA ARG A 57 -2.41 -19.57 0.78
C ARG A 57 -3.24 -20.64 1.47
N ALA A 58 -4.08 -20.26 2.43
CA ALA A 58 -4.97 -21.18 3.13
C ALA A 58 -5.95 -21.87 2.17
N THR A 59 -6.52 -21.13 1.22
CA THR A 59 -7.41 -21.66 0.19
C THR A 59 -6.70 -22.65 -0.74
N ALA A 60 -5.46 -22.35 -1.13
CA ALA A 60 -4.64 -23.22 -1.94
C ALA A 60 -4.28 -24.53 -1.19
N ASP A 61 -3.93 -24.42 0.09
CA ASP A 61 -3.62 -25.57 0.94
C ASP A 61 -4.85 -26.48 1.13
N ASP A 62 -6.03 -25.91 1.41
CA ASP A 62 -7.30 -26.64 1.50
C ASP A 62 -7.63 -27.34 0.18
N SER A 63 -7.53 -26.62 -0.95
CA SER A 63 -7.78 -27.18 -2.27
C SER A 63 -6.86 -28.35 -2.57
N ASN A 64 -5.56 -28.24 -2.24
CA ASN A 64 -4.60 -29.32 -2.41
C ASN A 64 -4.94 -30.55 -1.55
N GLN A 65 -5.36 -30.35 -0.31
CA GLN A 65 -5.79 -31.46 0.56
C GLN A 65 -7.03 -32.16 -0.01
N ARG A 66 -8.01 -31.39 -0.48
CA ARG A 66 -9.22 -31.93 -1.11
C ARG A 66 -8.90 -32.70 -2.38
N ILE A 67 -7.98 -32.21 -3.22
CA ILE A 67 -7.52 -32.92 -4.43
C ILE A 67 -6.89 -34.26 -4.04
N ARG A 68 -5.98 -34.30 -3.07
CA ARG A 68 -5.37 -35.57 -2.61
C ARG A 68 -6.40 -36.56 -2.07
N SER A 69 -7.41 -36.07 -1.36
CA SER A 69 -8.51 -36.91 -0.89
C SER A 69 -9.29 -37.50 -2.06
N LEU A 70 -9.60 -36.69 -3.09
CA LEU A 70 -10.30 -37.15 -4.29
C LEU A 70 -9.46 -38.17 -5.07
N GLU A 71 -8.16 -37.93 -5.22
CA GLU A 71 -7.22 -38.86 -5.86
C GLU A 71 -7.20 -40.21 -5.14
N THR A 72 -7.21 -40.20 -3.81
CA THR A 72 -7.26 -41.41 -2.97
C THR A 72 -8.56 -42.16 -3.18
N SER A 73 -9.71 -41.49 -3.05
CA SER A 73 -11.03 -42.12 -3.27
C SER A 73 -11.19 -42.66 -4.69
N LEU A 74 -10.66 -41.95 -5.69
CA LEU A 74 -10.69 -42.41 -7.08
C LEU A 74 -9.86 -43.68 -7.29
N ALA A 75 -8.68 -43.76 -6.65
CA ALA A 75 -7.85 -44.96 -6.69
C ALA A 75 -8.54 -46.16 -6.02
N GLU A 76 -9.22 -45.94 -4.90
CA GLU A 76 -10.02 -46.96 -4.22
C GLU A 76 -11.17 -47.46 -5.09
N ILE A 77 -11.95 -46.55 -5.68
CA ILE A 77 -13.04 -46.89 -6.60
C ILE A 77 -12.51 -47.70 -7.79
N LYS A 78 -11.40 -47.26 -8.39
CA LYS A 78 -10.75 -48.00 -9.49
C LYS A 78 -10.41 -49.43 -9.07
N ASN A 79 -9.83 -49.61 -7.88
CA ASN A 79 -9.46 -50.94 -7.38
C ASN A 79 -10.70 -51.82 -7.14
N LEU A 80 -11.77 -51.27 -6.57
CA LEU A 80 -13.03 -52.00 -6.36
C LEU A 80 -13.67 -52.41 -7.70
N LEU A 81 -13.64 -51.54 -8.71
CA LEU A 81 -14.14 -51.86 -10.04
C LEU A 81 -13.33 -52.98 -10.70
N ILE A 82 -12.01 -52.98 -10.58
CA ILE A 82 -11.16 -54.07 -11.08
C ILE A 82 -11.53 -55.39 -10.39
N GLN A 83 -11.62 -55.41 -9.06
CA GLN A 83 -12.00 -56.61 -8.30
C GLN A 83 -13.39 -57.13 -8.68
N ALA A 84 -14.34 -56.24 -9.00
CA ALA A 84 -15.68 -56.63 -9.42
C ALA A 84 -15.71 -57.21 -10.85
N LEU A 85 -14.81 -56.78 -11.73
CA LEU A 85 -14.69 -57.26 -13.10
C LEU A 85 -13.90 -58.58 -13.22
N GLU A 86 -13.03 -58.86 -12.25
CA GLU A 86 -12.25 -60.11 -12.19
C GLU A 86 -12.99 -61.28 -11.50
N ARG A 87 -14.19 -61.04 -10.96
CA ARG A 87 -15.10 -62.05 -10.41
C ARG A 87 -16.10 -62.54 -11.45
#